data_AF-F5SV18-F1
#
_entry.id   AF-F5SV18-F1
#
_cell.length_a   1.000
_cell.length_b   1.000
_cell.length_c   1.000
_cell.angle_alpha   90.00
_cell.angle_beta   90.00
_cell.angle_gamma   90.00
#
_symmetry.space_group_name_H-M   'P 1'
#
loop_
_entity.id
_entity.type
_entity.pdbx_description
1 polymer ?
#
loop_
_entity_poly.entity_id
_entity_poly.type
_entity_poly.pdbx_seq_one_letter_code
_entity_poly.pdbx_strand_id
1 'polypeptide(L)'
;MLRIASPLLTSQWSITDSNEADLVIYSFDSIAGRKAWQKRSASLTGLLTHHADSHEPVDIIFQKPLHKTQFAETLNLAEQKLSSHQSVKKSNSQLIPQTKASWLNTFHHLVGFSKKPADNLPALNLQAVSHDENAVSTIKDPALLLVWLNQLPNDTYQRVPSLLANLKALTQQKIKPGLLLPLLEMYRSQVNELLFTRDIAAVKRDLYMNTESLRTISLINELIGLLSVAYQQIVRFFYQRGKTPLSQPLMLLAINRTAEMLGLQLLHSFQYYRVAPAGIWQLLHELFLYQEKAQTLHQEVTVKPYYQSRSFFEIYGQIVLTALTDPYSQMRFDVLRLFRLMSQFTDKIVIVRLSEQQSKVNSRFLLLGHFCINAQQDHCPQPMHNIPKEIRSAETSRLFDAQAVLKSIETTLREAKSHRTHTVMSAELRLVRHILPQLNTSYERRFERIKQETDEHIQITLGLESVHQSLQGNLVNALDWQLVNLSNGGMMAKRAHTDCYHLNIGDFVGLFDTNQKVTLAVIKWLQIDIHNDVQIGLERIIGKPEPVMCQPADEQEEHPALLLQTDNVTQANTKIILTEKGIFSPNRKIQISGQSTPYSILANGLIDSSLDYEIFNYNLNLGS
;
A
#
# COMPACT_ATOMS: atom_id res chain seq x y z
N MET A 1 -5.02 5.67 43.14
CA MET A 1 -5.04 5.80 41.67
C MET A 1 -4.98 7.24 41.17
N LEU A 2 -5.83 8.16 41.65
CA LEU A 2 -5.80 9.59 41.26
C LEU A 2 -4.40 10.23 41.31
N ARG A 3 -3.70 10.13 42.45
CA ARG A 3 -2.32 10.64 42.58
C ARG A 3 -1.35 10.07 41.56
N ILE A 4 -1.51 8.77 41.24
CA ILE A 4 -0.67 8.11 40.26
C ILE A 4 -0.99 8.70 38.87
N ALA A 5 -2.28 8.87 38.55
CA ALA A 5 -2.81 9.39 37.29
C ALA A 5 -2.69 10.91 37.09
N SER A 6 -2.23 11.66 38.09
CA SER A 6 -2.11 13.12 38.07
C SER A 6 -1.49 13.74 36.81
N PRO A 7 -0.41 13.19 36.19
CA PRO A 7 0.15 13.79 34.97
C PRO A 7 -0.70 13.57 33.70
N LEU A 8 -1.77 12.79 33.78
CA LEU A 8 -2.69 12.46 32.67
C LEU A 8 -4.07 13.14 32.83
N LEU A 9 -4.32 13.81 33.96
CA LEU A 9 -5.59 14.47 34.24
C LEU A 9 -5.57 15.90 33.69
N THR A 10 -6.67 16.31 33.05
CA THR A 10 -6.82 17.67 32.51
C THR A 10 -7.15 18.71 33.58
N SER A 11 -7.72 18.27 34.71
CA SER A 11 -7.98 19.10 35.90
C SER A 11 -7.66 18.37 37.20
N GLN A 12 -7.58 19.12 38.29
CA GLN A 12 -7.39 18.55 39.62
C GLN A 12 -8.69 17.92 40.15
N TRP A 13 -8.59 16.67 40.60
CA TRP A 13 -9.69 15.92 41.20
C TRP A 13 -9.38 15.60 42.66
N SER A 14 -10.32 15.88 43.55
CA SER A 14 -10.27 15.49 44.97
C SER A 14 -11.36 14.48 45.30
N ILE A 15 -11.01 13.44 46.06
CA ILE A 15 -12.02 12.55 46.66
C ILE A 15 -12.55 13.23 47.92
N THR A 16 -13.88 13.30 48.06
CA THR A 16 -14.53 13.84 49.26
C THR A 16 -15.49 12.81 49.83
N ASP A 17 -15.70 12.85 51.14
CA ASP A 17 -16.69 12.02 51.84
C ASP A 17 -18.05 12.76 52.01
N SER A 18 -18.30 13.77 51.17
CA SER A 18 -19.49 14.63 51.26
C SER A 18 -20.71 14.02 50.54
N ASN A 19 -21.91 14.43 50.96
CA ASN A 19 -23.16 13.99 50.32
C ASN A 19 -23.42 14.64 48.95
N GLU A 20 -22.71 15.72 48.61
CA GLU A 20 -22.82 16.42 47.32
C GLU A 20 -21.45 16.44 46.63
N ALA A 21 -21.26 15.56 45.65
CA ALA A 21 -20.09 15.54 44.79
C ALA A 21 -20.49 15.76 43.33
N ASP A 22 -19.62 16.42 42.56
CA ASP A 22 -19.85 16.70 41.14
C ASP A 22 -20.01 15.42 40.31
N LEU A 23 -19.20 14.40 40.63
CA LEU A 23 -19.30 13.04 40.10
C LEU A 23 -19.45 12.05 41.25
N VAL A 24 -20.55 11.29 41.27
CA VAL A 24 -20.76 10.20 42.23
C VAL A 24 -20.61 8.86 41.52
N ILE A 25 -19.68 8.02 41.99
CA ILE A 25 -19.40 6.71 41.38
C ILE A 25 -20.04 5.60 42.23
N TYR A 26 -20.93 4.82 41.62
CA TYR A 26 -21.61 3.70 42.28
C TYR A 26 -21.01 2.36 41.86
N SER A 27 -20.75 1.47 42.83
CA SER A 27 -20.27 0.11 42.56
C SER A 27 -21.43 -0.87 42.53
N PHE A 28 -21.78 -1.38 41.34
CA PHE A 28 -22.86 -2.35 41.17
C PHE A 28 -22.49 -3.75 41.62
N ASP A 29 -21.22 -4.00 41.89
CA ASP A 29 -20.73 -5.26 42.45
C ASP A 29 -21.13 -5.46 43.93
N SER A 30 -21.76 -4.45 44.58
CA SER A 30 -22.17 -4.52 45.99
C SER A 30 -23.66 -4.24 46.18
N ILE A 31 -24.29 -4.93 47.14
CA ILE A 31 -25.70 -4.71 47.52
C ILE A 31 -25.90 -3.28 48.03
N ALA A 32 -24.93 -2.74 48.78
CA ALA A 32 -24.95 -1.37 49.27
C ALA A 32 -24.91 -0.33 48.12
N GLY A 33 -24.04 -0.53 47.13
CA GLY A 33 -23.94 0.35 45.96
C GLY A 33 -25.19 0.33 45.08
N ARG A 34 -25.83 -0.82 44.91
CA ARG A 34 -27.12 -0.92 44.19
C ARG A 34 -28.27 -0.22 44.93
N LYS A 35 -28.31 -0.29 46.27
CA LYS A 35 -29.27 0.50 47.08
C LYS A 35 -28.99 2.00 47.01
N ALA A 36 -27.72 2.41 46.96
CA ALA A 36 -27.33 3.82 46.83
C ALA A 36 -27.70 4.39 45.46
N TRP A 37 -27.56 3.61 44.38
CA TRP A 37 -27.98 3.98 43.02
C TRP A 37 -29.47 4.34 42.92
N GLN A 38 -30.34 3.62 43.64
CA GLN A 38 -31.79 3.88 43.65
C GLN A 38 -32.18 5.18 44.36
N LYS A 39 -31.29 5.74 45.18
CA LYS A 39 -31.51 6.98 45.96
C LYS A 39 -30.77 8.19 45.39
N ARG A 40 -30.20 8.10 44.19
CA ARG A 40 -29.37 9.16 43.61
C ARG A 40 -30.18 10.43 43.33
N SER A 41 -29.59 11.59 43.65
CA SER A 41 -30.03 12.91 43.19
C SER A 41 -29.18 13.37 42.00
N ALA A 42 -29.65 14.37 41.25
CA ALA A 42 -29.17 14.72 39.92
C ALA A 42 -27.81 15.46 39.87
N SER A 43 -26.73 14.81 40.32
CA SER A 43 -25.35 15.10 39.88
C SER A 43 -24.87 14.01 38.90
N LEU A 44 -23.80 14.28 38.16
CA LEU A 44 -23.27 13.38 37.14
C LEU A 44 -22.95 12.01 37.77
N THR A 45 -23.40 10.92 37.15
CA THR A 45 -23.27 9.59 37.76
C THR A 45 -22.33 8.66 36.99
N GLY A 46 -21.38 8.09 37.72
CA GLY A 46 -20.44 7.10 37.24
C GLY A 46 -20.81 5.69 37.72
N LEU A 47 -20.65 4.70 36.85
CA LEU A 47 -20.85 3.29 37.16
C LEU A 47 -19.52 2.56 37.18
N LEU A 48 -19.19 1.90 38.29
CA LEU A 48 -18.02 1.03 38.39
C LEU A 48 -18.43 -0.45 38.23
N THR A 49 -17.93 -1.13 37.19
CA THR A 49 -18.36 -2.48 36.79
C THR A 49 -17.26 -3.30 36.10
N HIS A 50 -17.38 -4.63 36.08
CA HIS A 50 -16.53 -5.53 35.29
C HIS A 50 -16.97 -5.69 33.82
N HIS A 51 -18.19 -5.25 33.49
CA HIS A 51 -18.80 -5.42 32.16
C HIS A 51 -18.78 -4.09 31.40
N ALA A 52 -18.36 -4.12 30.13
CA ALA A 52 -18.32 -2.93 29.27
C ALA A 52 -19.72 -2.43 28.86
N ASP A 53 -20.69 -3.34 28.81
CA ASP A 53 -22.06 -3.05 28.42
C ASP A 53 -22.97 -2.96 29.65
N SER A 54 -23.54 -1.78 29.87
CA SER A 54 -24.56 -1.51 30.89
C SER A 54 -25.82 -1.02 30.19
N HIS A 55 -26.96 -1.66 30.43
CA HIS A 55 -28.27 -1.21 29.94
C HIS A 55 -28.88 -0.08 30.81
N GLU A 56 -28.22 0.31 31.89
CA GLU A 56 -28.65 1.42 32.75
C GLU A 56 -28.23 2.78 32.15
N PRO A 57 -29.07 3.82 32.24
CA PRO A 57 -28.74 5.17 31.80
C PRO A 57 -27.74 5.81 32.78
N VAL A 58 -26.45 5.56 32.55
CA VAL A 58 -25.32 6.11 33.32
C VAL A 58 -24.54 7.07 32.46
N ASP A 59 -24.05 8.15 33.05
CA ASP A 59 -23.29 9.14 32.29
C ASP A 59 -21.90 8.62 31.95
N ILE A 60 -21.29 7.83 32.83
CA ILE A 60 -19.89 7.43 32.73
C ILE A 60 -19.72 6.00 33.25
N ILE A 61 -18.91 5.19 32.58
CA ILE A 61 -18.59 3.82 33.02
C ILE A 61 -17.09 3.71 33.32
N PHE A 62 -16.78 3.28 34.54
CA PHE A 62 -15.47 2.89 35.01
C PHE A 62 -15.36 1.36 34.96
N GLN A 63 -14.54 0.83 34.06
CA GLN A 63 -14.38 -0.62 33.92
C GLN A 63 -13.28 -1.17 34.83
N LYS A 64 -13.55 -2.26 35.54
CA LYS A 64 -12.55 -3.01 36.32
C LYS A 64 -11.85 -4.07 35.45
N PRO A 65 -10.54 -4.32 35.63
CA PRO A 65 -9.65 -3.65 36.58
C PRO A 65 -9.33 -2.22 36.16
N LEU A 66 -9.36 -1.29 37.12
CA LEU A 66 -9.16 0.13 36.81
C LEU A 66 -7.67 0.40 36.56
N HIS A 67 -7.31 0.48 35.28
CA HIS A 67 -5.97 0.87 34.88
C HIS A 67 -5.78 2.39 34.99
N LYS A 68 -4.57 2.82 35.37
CA LYS A 68 -4.22 4.23 35.61
C LYS A 68 -4.60 5.17 34.46
N THR A 69 -4.34 4.76 33.22
CA THR A 69 -4.63 5.53 31.99
C THR A 69 -6.12 5.59 31.72
N GLN A 70 -6.81 4.45 31.71
CA GLN A 70 -8.26 4.38 31.52
C GLN A 70 -9.01 5.20 32.58
N PHE A 71 -8.60 5.11 33.85
CA PHE A 71 -9.18 5.87 34.94
C PHE A 71 -8.99 7.39 34.76
N ALA A 72 -7.85 7.86 34.26
CA ALA A 72 -7.63 9.27 33.93
C ALA A 72 -8.51 9.74 32.76
N GLU A 73 -8.60 8.94 31.69
CA GLU A 73 -9.43 9.26 30.53
C GLU A 73 -10.91 9.36 30.90
N THR A 74 -11.41 8.44 31.72
CA THR A 74 -12.79 8.45 32.22
C THR A 74 -13.08 9.67 33.10
N LEU A 75 -12.11 10.13 33.89
CA LEU A 75 -12.25 11.36 34.68
C LEU A 75 -12.19 12.63 33.83
N ASN A 76 -11.33 12.67 32.79
CA ASN A 76 -11.29 13.79 31.86
C ASN A 76 -12.60 13.90 31.05
N LEU A 77 -13.22 12.75 30.72
CA LEU A 77 -14.57 12.73 30.14
C LEU A 77 -15.63 13.26 31.11
N ALA A 78 -15.49 12.93 32.41
CA ALA A 78 -16.37 13.48 33.45
C ALA A 78 -16.29 14.99 33.55
N GLU A 79 -15.08 15.54 33.50
CA GLU A 79 -14.85 16.98 33.49
C GLU A 79 -15.54 17.66 32.30
N GLN A 80 -15.43 17.09 31.11
CA GLN A 80 -16.10 17.63 29.92
C GLN A 80 -17.62 17.66 30.07
N LYS A 81 -18.20 16.61 30.67
CA LYS A 81 -19.64 16.55 30.96
C LYS A 81 -20.07 17.50 32.08
N LEU A 82 -19.25 17.71 33.09
CA LEU A 82 -19.48 18.73 34.14
C LEU A 82 -19.45 20.14 33.56
N SER A 83 -18.48 20.40 32.68
CA SER A 83 -18.31 21.69 32.01
C SER A 83 -19.46 22.00 31.06
N SER A 84 -20.01 20.99 30.37
CA SER A 84 -21.17 21.17 29.50
C SER A 84 -22.46 21.40 30.30
N HIS A 85 -22.65 20.72 31.45
CA HIS A 85 -23.77 20.97 32.36
C HIS A 85 -23.76 22.38 32.98
N GLN A 86 -22.59 22.97 33.22
CA GLN A 86 -22.48 24.36 33.70
C GLN A 86 -22.75 25.41 32.61
N SER A 87 -22.66 25.04 31.32
CA SER A 87 -22.85 25.95 30.19
C SER A 87 -24.31 26.15 29.74
N VAL A 88 -25.30 25.46 30.34
CA VAL A 88 -26.74 25.57 29.99
C VAL A 88 -27.49 26.59 30.88
N LYS A 89 -26.80 27.61 31.38
CA LYS A 89 -27.43 28.80 31.98
C LYS A 89 -26.78 30.08 31.47
N LYS A 90 -26.94 30.38 30.18
CA LYS A 90 -26.98 31.75 29.63
C LYS A 90 -27.19 31.70 28.11
N SER A 91 -28.43 31.93 27.68
CA SER A 91 -28.80 32.62 26.43
C SER A 91 -30.30 32.42 26.22
N ASN A 92 -31.08 33.35 26.78
CA ASN A 92 -32.49 33.51 26.45
C ASN A 92 -32.68 34.90 25.85
N SER A 93 -33.60 35.03 24.89
CA SER A 93 -34.02 36.22 24.14
C SER A 93 -33.08 36.65 22.99
N GLN A 94 -33.52 36.99 21.78
CA GLN A 94 -34.74 37.68 21.35
C GLN A 94 -35.22 37.23 19.95
N LEU A 95 -36.53 37.43 19.75
CA LEU A 95 -37.32 37.27 18.54
C LEU A 95 -37.05 38.37 17.51
N ILE A 96 -37.09 38.04 16.21
CA ILE A 96 -37.47 38.96 15.10
C ILE A 96 -38.31 38.15 14.08
N PRO A 97 -39.38 38.74 13.48
CA PRO A 97 -40.51 38.00 12.94
C PRO A 97 -40.40 37.58 11.47
N GLN A 98 -41.24 36.60 11.11
CA GLN A 98 -41.53 36.16 9.75
C GLN A 98 -42.34 37.21 8.97
N THR A 99 -41.99 37.43 7.70
CA THR A 99 -42.93 37.95 6.70
C THR A 99 -42.90 37.07 5.44
N LYS A 100 -44.11 36.70 5.00
CA LYS A 100 -44.39 35.86 3.84
C LYS A 100 -44.22 36.61 2.52
N ALA A 101 -43.75 35.85 1.52
CA ALA A 101 -44.10 35.83 0.10
C ALA A 101 -44.36 37.14 -0.67
N SER A 102 -43.67 37.27 -1.81
CA SER A 102 -44.32 37.66 -3.07
C SER A 102 -43.89 36.70 -4.17
N TRP A 103 -44.87 36.05 -4.76
CA TRP A 103 -44.78 35.20 -5.94
C TRP A 103 -45.34 36.02 -7.11
N LEU A 104 -44.85 35.74 -8.33
CA LEU A 104 -45.24 36.28 -9.63
C LEU A 104 -44.45 37.51 -10.09
N ASN A 105 -43.43 37.24 -10.91
CA ASN A 105 -43.55 37.60 -12.32
C ASN A 105 -42.97 36.50 -13.22
N THR A 106 -43.64 36.36 -14.36
CA THR A 106 -43.72 35.16 -15.18
C THR A 106 -42.69 35.19 -16.32
N PHE A 107 -42.09 34.00 -16.52
CA PHE A 107 -41.42 33.44 -17.69
C PHE A 107 -41.38 34.20 -19.04
N HIS A 108 -40.18 34.29 -19.62
CA HIS A 108 -39.66 33.43 -20.73
C HIS A 108 -38.64 34.23 -21.55
N HIS A 109 -37.40 33.74 -21.65
CA HIS A 109 -36.75 33.53 -22.95
C HIS A 109 -35.45 32.71 -22.82
N LEU A 110 -35.38 31.68 -23.68
CA LEU A 110 -34.21 30.98 -24.21
C LEU A 110 -33.38 30.10 -23.27
N VAL A 111 -33.69 28.80 -23.34
CA VAL A 111 -32.74 27.70 -23.12
C VAL A 111 -31.58 27.86 -24.10
N GLY A 112 -30.56 28.61 -23.69
CA GLY A 112 -29.21 28.35 -24.15
C GLY A 112 -28.75 27.08 -23.45
N PHE A 113 -28.56 25.98 -24.20
CA PHE A 113 -27.78 24.84 -23.72
C PHE A 113 -26.35 25.32 -23.44
N SER A 114 -26.14 25.85 -22.25
CA SER A 114 -24.82 26.18 -21.73
C SER A 114 -24.04 24.88 -21.62
N LYS A 115 -23.03 24.71 -22.48
CA LYS A 115 -22.02 23.66 -22.38
C LYS A 115 -21.11 23.94 -21.18
N LYS A 116 -21.63 23.79 -19.96
CA LYS A 116 -20.87 23.95 -18.73
C LYS A 116 -21.02 22.72 -17.84
N PRO A 117 -19.97 22.38 -17.08
CA PRO A 117 -20.07 21.41 -15.99
C PRO A 117 -21.19 21.72 -15.00
N ALA A 118 -21.59 20.71 -14.22
CA ALA A 118 -22.55 20.92 -13.14
C ALA A 118 -21.91 21.80 -12.05
N ASP A 119 -22.51 22.96 -11.77
CA ASP A 119 -21.93 23.99 -10.89
C ASP A 119 -21.81 23.57 -9.41
N ASN A 120 -22.53 22.52 -9.00
CA ASN A 120 -22.55 22.01 -7.62
C ASN A 120 -21.54 20.90 -7.33
N LEU A 121 -20.76 20.47 -8.34
CA LEU A 121 -19.75 19.42 -8.22
C LEU A 121 -18.33 20.00 -8.37
N PRO A 122 -17.30 19.33 -7.80
CA PRO A 122 -15.91 19.73 -7.98
C PRO A 122 -15.52 19.72 -9.45
N ALA A 123 -14.54 20.54 -9.83
CA ALA A 123 -13.99 20.48 -11.17
C ALA A 123 -13.19 19.18 -11.38
N LEU A 124 -13.24 18.66 -12.61
CA LEU A 124 -12.41 17.53 -13.04
C LEU A 124 -11.35 17.96 -14.06
N ASN A 125 -10.09 17.62 -13.83
CA ASN A 125 -9.00 17.87 -14.77
C ASN A 125 -8.85 16.71 -15.76
N LEU A 126 -9.84 16.58 -16.66
CA LEU A 126 -9.86 15.52 -17.68
C LEU A 126 -8.94 15.87 -18.86
N GLN A 127 -8.11 14.91 -19.27
CA GLN A 127 -7.24 15.10 -20.43
C GLN A 127 -8.05 15.38 -21.71
N ALA A 128 -7.61 16.38 -22.47
CA ALA A 128 -8.18 16.69 -23.78
C ALA A 128 -7.42 15.93 -24.86
N VAL A 129 -8.13 15.25 -25.75
CA VAL A 129 -7.52 14.67 -26.95
C VAL A 129 -7.76 15.60 -28.13
N SER A 130 -6.71 15.92 -28.86
CA SER A 130 -6.80 16.63 -30.13
C SER A 130 -7.44 15.72 -31.18
N HIS A 131 -8.56 16.15 -31.73
CA HIS A 131 -9.15 15.48 -32.88
C HIS A 131 -8.48 15.99 -34.16
N ASP A 132 -8.01 15.07 -34.99
CA ASP A 132 -7.38 15.38 -36.27
C ASP A 132 -8.33 14.98 -37.41
N GLU A 133 -8.60 15.92 -38.31
CA GLU A 133 -9.45 15.68 -39.49
C GLU A 133 -8.74 14.81 -40.54
N ASN A 134 -7.41 14.73 -40.49
CA ASN A 134 -6.57 13.85 -41.30
C ASN A 134 -6.10 12.60 -40.52
N ALA A 135 -6.73 12.28 -39.39
CA ALA A 135 -6.35 11.14 -38.57
C ALA A 135 -6.33 9.84 -39.38
N VAL A 136 -5.30 9.03 -39.16
CA VAL A 136 -5.11 7.71 -39.79
C VAL A 136 -6.39 6.87 -39.65
N SER A 137 -6.76 6.18 -40.74
CA SER A 137 -7.94 5.30 -40.74
C SER A 137 -7.84 4.26 -39.63
N THR A 138 -8.93 4.06 -38.90
CA THR A 138 -9.04 3.08 -37.81
C THR A 138 -10.35 2.32 -37.87
N ILE A 139 -10.42 1.19 -37.16
CA ILE A 139 -11.57 0.30 -37.16
C ILE A 139 -12.60 0.83 -36.17
N LYS A 140 -13.76 1.27 -36.67
CA LYS A 140 -14.85 1.84 -35.87
C LYS A 140 -16.05 0.91 -35.72
N ASP A 141 -16.09 -0.16 -36.51
CA ASP A 141 -17.12 -1.18 -36.44
C ASP A 141 -16.72 -2.25 -35.41
N PRO A 142 -17.55 -2.53 -34.38
CA PRO A 142 -17.22 -3.50 -33.35
C PRO A 142 -17.01 -4.93 -33.87
N ALA A 143 -17.74 -5.37 -34.90
CA ALA A 143 -17.57 -6.72 -35.42
C ALA A 143 -16.25 -6.85 -36.18
N LEU A 144 -15.91 -5.87 -37.02
CA LEU A 144 -14.61 -5.82 -37.71
C LEU A 144 -13.45 -5.69 -36.72
N LEU A 145 -13.62 -4.91 -35.65
CA LEU A 145 -12.59 -4.80 -34.61
C LEU A 145 -12.36 -6.16 -33.93
N LEU A 146 -13.43 -6.92 -33.66
CA LEU A 146 -13.32 -8.22 -33.02
C LEU A 146 -12.56 -9.22 -33.90
N VAL A 147 -12.90 -9.25 -35.19
CA VAL A 147 -12.21 -10.07 -36.19
C VAL A 147 -10.72 -9.70 -36.25
N TRP A 148 -10.41 -8.41 -36.32
CA TRP A 148 -9.02 -7.94 -36.34
C TRP A 148 -8.25 -8.33 -35.08
N LEU A 149 -8.84 -8.15 -33.88
CA LEU A 149 -8.22 -8.54 -32.61
C LEU A 149 -7.92 -10.05 -32.54
N ASN A 150 -8.80 -10.88 -33.08
CA ASN A 150 -8.61 -12.34 -33.13
C ASN A 150 -7.56 -12.78 -34.16
N GLN A 151 -7.22 -11.92 -35.13
CA GLN A 151 -6.19 -12.17 -36.14
C GLN A 151 -4.80 -11.69 -35.72
N LEU A 152 -4.70 -10.88 -34.66
CA LEU A 152 -3.41 -10.40 -34.17
C LEU A 152 -2.53 -11.57 -33.70
N PRO A 153 -1.19 -11.50 -33.90
CA PRO A 153 -0.27 -12.51 -33.41
C PRO A 153 -0.40 -12.74 -31.89
N ASN A 154 -0.13 -13.98 -31.46
CA ASN A 154 -0.01 -14.32 -30.03
C ASN A 154 1.26 -13.73 -29.41
N ASP A 155 2.27 -13.43 -30.24
CA ASP A 155 3.51 -12.81 -29.79
C ASP A 155 3.26 -11.38 -29.27
N THR A 156 3.53 -11.18 -27.98
CA THR A 156 3.36 -9.90 -27.27
C THR A 156 4.17 -8.78 -27.93
N TYR A 157 5.37 -9.06 -28.44
CA TYR A 157 6.24 -8.07 -29.07
C TYR A 157 5.61 -7.45 -30.33
N GLN A 158 4.80 -8.20 -31.06
CA GLN A 158 4.09 -7.75 -32.27
C GLN A 158 2.67 -7.25 -31.96
N ARG A 159 1.99 -7.90 -31.00
CA ARG A 159 0.61 -7.61 -30.63
C ARG A 159 0.47 -6.22 -30.00
N VAL A 160 1.31 -5.88 -29.03
CA VAL A 160 1.19 -4.63 -28.25
C VAL A 160 1.35 -3.37 -29.13
N PRO A 161 2.37 -3.24 -30.00
CA PRO A 161 2.47 -2.09 -30.89
C PRO A 161 1.24 -1.93 -31.81
N SER A 162 0.70 -3.05 -32.30
CA SER A 162 -0.48 -3.06 -33.18
C SER A 162 -1.73 -2.55 -32.46
N LEU A 163 -1.97 -3.03 -31.23
CA LEU A 163 -3.05 -2.55 -30.36
C LEU A 163 -2.92 -1.06 -30.08
N LEU A 164 -1.72 -0.62 -29.68
CA LEU A 164 -1.44 0.77 -29.35
C LEU A 164 -1.65 1.71 -30.54
N ALA A 165 -1.11 1.35 -31.72
CA ALA A 165 -1.26 2.16 -32.92
C ALA A 165 -2.74 2.32 -33.32
N ASN A 166 -3.50 1.23 -33.29
CA ASN A 166 -4.91 1.25 -33.67
C ASN A 166 -5.78 2.02 -32.67
N LEU A 167 -5.55 1.85 -31.36
CA LEU A 167 -6.22 2.62 -30.31
C LEU A 167 -5.86 4.11 -30.40
N LYS A 168 -4.60 4.45 -30.70
CA LYS A 168 -4.15 5.85 -30.87
C LYS A 168 -4.91 6.52 -32.00
N ALA A 169 -4.98 5.86 -33.15
CA ALA A 169 -5.79 6.32 -34.28
C ALA A 169 -7.28 6.44 -33.90
N LEU A 170 -7.83 5.49 -33.12
CA LEU A 170 -9.22 5.53 -32.66
C LEU A 170 -9.51 6.75 -31.77
N THR A 171 -8.65 7.05 -30.79
CA THR A 171 -8.85 8.17 -29.84
C THR A 171 -8.85 9.55 -30.51
N GLN A 172 -8.19 9.69 -31.66
CA GLN A 172 -8.16 10.93 -32.44
C GLN A 172 -9.46 11.18 -33.22
N GLN A 173 -10.30 10.15 -33.39
CA GLN A 173 -11.56 10.25 -34.12
C GLN A 173 -12.67 10.85 -33.25
N LYS A 174 -13.59 11.60 -33.87
CA LYS A 174 -14.82 12.06 -33.20
C LYS A 174 -15.85 10.94 -33.17
N ILE A 175 -15.94 10.20 -32.05
CA ILE A 175 -16.86 9.07 -31.87
C ILE A 175 -17.85 9.36 -30.74
N LYS A 176 -19.14 9.06 -30.94
CA LYS A 176 -20.17 9.24 -29.89
C LYS A 176 -19.97 8.22 -28.77
N PRO A 177 -20.24 8.58 -27.49
CA PRO A 177 -20.01 7.67 -26.36
C PRO A 177 -20.65 6.28 -26.47
N GLY A 178 -21.85 6.19 -27.06
CA GLY A 178 -22.55 4.92 -27.23
C GLY A 178 -21.85 3.92 -28.16
N LEU A 179 -21.08 4.40 -29.14
CA LEU A 179 -20.25 3.55 -30.02
C LEU A 179 -18.83 3.39 -29.46
N LEU A 180 -18.29 4.45 -28.83
CA LEU A 180 -16.94 4.42 -28.28
C LEU A 180 -16.81 3.37 -27.17
N LEU A 181 -17.79 3.29 -26.25
CA LEU A 181 -17.73 2.36 -25.11
C LEU A 181 -17.52 0.89 -25.53
N PRO A 182 -18.33 0.30 -26.45
CA PRO A 182 -18.09 -1.07 -26.93
C PRO A 182 -16.69 -1.30 -27.49
N LEU A 183 -16.16 -0.35 -28.27
CA LEU A 183 -14.80 -0.46 -28.83
C LEU A 183 -13.76 -0.49 -27.71
N LEU A 184 -13.87 0.41 -26.72
CA LEU A 184 -12.94 0.46 -25.58
C LEU A 184 -12.99 -0.80 -24.72
N GLU A 185 -14.16 -1.39 -24.49
CA GLU A 185 -14.28 -2.62 -23.71
C GLU A 185 -13.58 -3.81 -24.38
N MET A 186 -13.48 -3.83 -25.71
CA MET A 186 -12.71 -4.83 -26.43
C MET A 186 -11.21 -4.68 -26.19
N TYR A 187 -10.66 -3.46 -26.25
CA TYR A 187 -9.26 -3.21 -25.87
C TYR A 187 -9.01 -3.48 -24.39
N ARG A 188 -9.97 -3.16 -23.51
CA ARG A 188 -9.87 -3.47 -22.07
C ARG A 188 -9.71 -4.96 -21.83
N SER A 189 -10.45 -5.80 -22.56
CA SER A 189 -10.28 -7.26 -22.49
C SER A 189 -8.85 -7.68 -22.88
N GLN A 190 -8.30 -7.08 -23.93
CA GLN A 190 -6.93 -7.37 -24.39
C GLN A 190 -5.88 -6.94 -23.37
N VAL A 191 -6.03 -5.75 -22.78
CA VAL A 191 -5.16 -5.27 -21.71
C VAL A 191 -5.19 -6.19 -20.49
N ASN A 192 -6.39 -6.61 -20.06
CA ASN A 192 -6.51 -7.54 -18.93
C ASN A 192 -5.85 -8.89 -19.21
N GLU A 193 -6.01 -9.42 -20.43
CA GLU A 193 -5.36 -10.66 -20.85
C GLU A 193 -3.83 -10.54 -20.81
N LEU A 194 -3.29 -9.43 -21.32
CA LEU A 194 -1.84 -9.15 -21.31
C LEU A 194 -1.25 -9.07 -19.89
N LEU A 195 -2.00 -8.53 -18.92
CA LEU A 195 -1.50 -8.31 -17.56
C LEU A 195 -1.69 -9.51 -16.63
N PHE A 196 -2.78 -10.27 -16.80
CA PHE A 196 -3.18 -11.28 -15.83
C PHE A 196 -3.00 -12.73 -16.30
N THR A 197 -2.71 -12.96 -17.59
CA THR A 197 -2.38 -14.29 -18.12
C THR A 197 -0.93 -14.63 -17.82
N ARG A 198 -0.69 -15.77 -17.16
CA ARG A 198 0.63 -16.27 -16.79
C ARG A 198 0.93 -17.58 -17.50
N ASP A 199 1.24 -17.49 -18.78
CA ASP A 199 1.73 -18.63 -19.55
C ASP A 199 3.24 -18.82 -19.39
N ILE A 200 3.77 -19.91 -19.95
CA ILE A 200 5.22 -20.20 -19.91
C ILE A 200 6.02 -19.09 -20.59
N ALA A 201 5.45 -18.46 -21.63
CA ALA A 201 6.10 -17.37 -22.33
C ALA A 201 6.24 -16.11 -21.45
N ALA A 202 5.22 -15.76 -20.66
CA ALA A 202 5.27 -14.66 -19.69
C ALA A 202 6.35 -14.91 -18.63
N VAL A 203 6.39 -16.11 -18.05
CA VAL A 203 7.43 -16.48 -17.07
C VAL A 203 8.84 -16.38 -17.68
N LYS A 204 9.04 -16.88 -18.90
CA LYS A 204 10.32 -16.76 -19.61
C LYS A 204 10.70 -15.31 -19.88
N ARG A 205 9.76 -14.44 -20.29
CA ARG A 205 10.04 -13.01 -20.51
C ARG A 205 10.50 -12.32 -19.23
N ASP A 206 9.89 -12.64 -18.09
CA ASP A 206 10.23 -12.03 -16.81
C ASP A 206 11.58 -12.52 -16.27
N LEU A 207 11.93 -13.79 -16.51
CA LEU A 207 13.24 -14.37 -16.14
C LEU A 207 14.38 -13.89 -17.06
N TYR A 208 14.11 -13.77 -18.36
CA TYR A 208 15.09 -13.42 -19.38
C TYR A 208 14.80 -12.05 -19.98
N MET A 209 14.71 -11.03 -19.12
CA MET A 209 14.48 -9.67 -19.58
C MET A 209 15.59 -9.21 -20.52
N ASN A 210 15.20 -8.59 -21.63
CA ASN A 210 16.12 -7.98 -22.59
C ASN A 210 15.60 -6.61 -23.05
N THR A 211 16.33 -5.95 -23.95
CA THR A 211 15.96 -4.62 -24.48
C THR A 211 14.58 -4.61 -25.14
N GLU A 212 14.19 -5.66 -25.86
CA GLU A 212 12.86 -5.77 -26.45
C GLU A 212 11.77 -5.91 -25.38
N SER A 213 12.05 -6.65 -24.30
CA SER A 213 11.16 -6.76 -23.14
C SER A 213 10.91 -5.39 -22.51
N LEU A 214 11.97 -4.59 -22.32
CA LEU A 214 11.85 -3.24 -21.75
C LEU A 214 11.01 -2.32 -22.63
N ARG A 215 11.20 -2.37 -23.96
CA ARG A 215 10.38 -1.61 -24.91
C ARG A 215 8.92 -2.02 -24.81
N THR A 216 8.64 -3.32 -24.80
CA THR A 216 7.27 -3.84 -24.71
C THR A 216 6.59 -3.45 -23.41
N ILE A 217 7.29 -3.50 -22.27
CA ILE A 217 6.79 -3.01 -20.97
C ILE A 217 6.38 -1.53 -21.08
N SER A 218 7.22 -0.69 -21.68
CA SER A 218 6.86 0.72 -21.89
C SER A 218 5.60 0.87 -22.75
N LEU A 219 5.49 0.11 -23.85
CA LEU A 219 4.34 0.17 -24.75
C LEU A 219 3.05 -0.36 -24.11
N ILE A 220 3.12 -1.36 -23.22
CA ILE A 220 1.97 -1.83 -22.45
C ILE A 220 1.50 -0.72 -21.51
N ASN A 221 2.40 -0.04 -20.80
CA ASN A 221 2.03 1.07 -19.93
C ASN A 221 1.38 2.23 -20.73
N GLU A 222 1.91 2.56 -21.91
CA GLU A 222 1.33 3.56 -22.81
C GLU A 222 -0.06 3.13 -23.30
N LEU A 223 -0.25 1.85 -23.65
CA LEU A 223 -1.55 1.30 -24.08
C LEU A 223 -2.61 1.43 -22.98
N ILE A 224 -2.26 1.10 -21.73
CA ILE A 224 -3.18 1.24 -20.59
C ILE A 224 -3.52 2.72 -20.35
N GLY A 225 -2.52 3.59 -20.38
CA GLY A 225 -2.71 5.04 -20.23
C GLY A 225 -3.60 5.63 -21.31
N LEU A 226 -3.36 5.27 -22.57
CA LEU A 226 -4.18 5.70 -23.68
C LEU A 226 -5.64 5.21 -23.56
N LEU A 227 -5.84 3.99 -23.06
CA LEU A 227 -7.18 3.47 -22.79
C LEU A 227 -7.88 4.24 -21.66
N SER A 228 -7.16 4.62 -20.60
CA SER A 228 -7.66 5.53 -19.57
C SER A 228 -8.14 6.86 -20.17
N VAL A 229 -7.32 7.48 -21.02
CA VAL A 229 -7.65 8.72 -21.72
C VAL A 229 -8.88 8.56 -22.61
N ALA A 230 -9.01 7.41 -23.30
CA ALA A 230 -10.17 7.12 -24.13
C ALA A 230 -11.48 7.07 -23.32
N TYR A 231 -11.47 6.46 -22.12
CA TYR A 231 -12.63 6.51 -21.22
C TYR A 231 -12.91 7.92 -20.71
N GLN A 232 -11.88 8.73 -20.43
CA GLN A 232 -12.05 10.14 -20.06
C GLN A 232 -12.77 10.96 -21.15
N GLN A 233 -12.65 10.61 -22.44
CA GLN A 233 -13.42 11.27 -23.51
C GLN A 233 -14.94 11.10 -23.31
N ILE A 234 -15.37 9.91 -22.86
CA ILE A 234 -16.77 9.64 -22.52
C ILE A 234 -17.19 10.51 -21.34
N VAL A 235 -16.38 10.56 -20.27
CA VAL A 235 -16.66 11.39 -19.09
C VAL A 235 -16.78 12.86 -19.50
N ARG A 236 -15.82 13.37 -20.26
CA ARG A 236 -15.76 14.75 -20.75
C ARG A 236 -16.97 15.12 -21.60
N PHE A 237 -17.44 14.20 -22.45
CA PHE A 237 -18.63 14.43 -23.27
C PHE A 237 -19.87 14.76 -22.42
N PHE A 238 -20.10 14.02 -21.34
CA PHE A 238 -21.24 14.24 -20.45
C PHE A 238 -21.01 15.40 -19.48
N TYR A 239 -19.80 15.48 -18.92
CA TYR A 239 -19.37 16.54 -18.01
C TYR A 239 -19.56 17.93 -18.64
N GLN A 240 -19.11 18.14 -19.88
CA GLN A 240 -19.29 19.42 -20.58
C GLN A 240 -20.75 19.79 -20.88
N ARG A 241 -21.68 18.85 -20.71
CA ARG A 241 -23.13 19.05 -20.90
C ARG A 241 -23.89 19.12 -19.57
N GLY A 242 -23.17 19.34 -18.46
CA GLY A 242 -23.75 19.44 -17.12
C GLY A 242 -24.36 18.13 -16.61
N LYS A 243 -24.07 17.00 -17.24
CA LYS A 243 -24.53 15.69 -16.77
C LYS A 243 -23.64 15.22 -15.63
N THR A 244 -24.26 14.56 -14.66
CA THR A 244 -23.60 13.98 -13.48
C THR A 244 -23.61 12.46 -13.56
N PRO A 245 -22.68 11.76 -12.88
CA PRO A 245 -22.68 10.30 -12.83
C PRO A 245 -23.98 9.73 -12.28
N LEU A 246 -24.62 10.42 -11.34
CA LEU A 246 -25.93 10.04 -10.79
C LEU A 246 -27.03 10.01 -11.86
N SER A 247 -27.03 10.99 -12.76
CA SER A 247 -28.03 11.11 -13.84
C SER A 247 -27.69 10.29 -15.10
N GLN A 248 -26.44 9.84 -15.24
CA GLN A 248 -25.92 9.29 -16.50
C GLN A 248 -25.06 8.04 -16.23
N PRO A 249 -25.66 6.82 -16.28
CA PRO A 249 -24.94 5.57 -15.98
C PRO A 249 -23.70 5.34 -16.85
N LEU A 250 -23.75 5.75 -18.12
CA LEU A 250 -22.59 5.61 -19.02
C LEU A 250 -21.41 6.52 -18.61
N MET A 251 -21.69 7.68 -17.99
CA MET A 251 -20.65 8.54 -17.41
C MET A 251 -20.07 7.90 -16.14
N LEU A 252 -20.92 7.38 -15.25
CA LEU A 252 -20.49 6.67 -14.04
C LEU A 252 -19.59 5.48 -14.37
N LEU A 253 -20.01 4.63 -15.33
CA LEU A 253 -19.20 3.51 -15.82
C LEU A 253 -17.86 3.99 -16.36
N ALA A 254 -17.82 5.06 -17.16
CA ALA A 254 -16.58 5.58 -17.72
C ALA A 254 -15.63 6.17 -16.66
N ILE A 255 -16.16 6.78 -15.59
CA ILE A 255 -15.35 7.22 -14.45
C ILE A 255 -14.72 5.99 -13.76
N ASN A 256 -15.52 4.96 -13.47
CA ASN A 256 -15.02 3.75 -12.82
C ASN A 256 -13.97 3.04 -13.71
N ARG A 257 -14.18 2.97 -15.02
CA ARG A 257 -13.19 2.43 -15.98
C ARG A 257 -11.92 3.27 -16.05
N THR A 258 -12.03 4.59 -15.96
CA THR A 258 -10.85 5.47 -15.87
C THR A 258 -10.00 5.09 -14.66
N ALA A 259 -10.61 4.96 -13.47
CA ALA A 259 -9.89 4.55 -12.27
C ALA A 259 -9.33 3.13 -12.34
N GLU A 260 -10.06 2.18 -12.94
CA GLU A 260 -9.52 0.82 -13.19
C GLU A 260 -8.26 0.87 -14.05
N MET A 261 -8.25 1.64 -15.15
CA MET A 261 -7.07 1.74 -16.02
C MET A 261 -5.90 2.45 -15.34
N LEU A 262 -6.16 3.50 -14.56
CA LEU A 262 -5.14 4.16 -13.73
C LEU A 262 -4.55 3.19 -12.69
N GLY A 263 -5.39 2.36 -12.06
CA GLY A 263 -4.94 1.30 -11.17
C GLY A 263 -4.07 0.25 -11.86
N LEU A 264 -4.43 -0.16 -13.08
CA LEU A 264 -3.61 -1.07 -13.89
C LEU A 264 -2.27 -0.44 -14.30
N GLN A 265 -2.22 0.86 -14.62
CA GLN A 265 -0.96 1.56 -14.87
C GLN A 265 -0.06 1.57 -13.64
N LEU A 266 -0.61 1.83 -12.45
CA LEU A 266 0.13 1.75 -11.18
C LEU A 266 0.70 0.34 -10.98
N LEU A 267 -0.14 -0.69 -11.09
CA LEU A 267 0.28 -2.09 -10.93
C LEU A 267 1.38 -2.49 -11.89
N HIS A 268 1.23 -2.14 -13.17
CA HIS A 268 2.23 -2.46 -14.18
C HIS A 268 3.56 -1.74 -13.90
N SER A 269 3.49 -0.50 -13.39
CA SER A 269 4.68 0.25 -12.98
C SER A 269 5.36 -0.42 -11.78
N PHE A 270 4.60 -0.79 -10.75
CA PHE A 270 5.08 -1.53 -9.59
C PHE A 270 5.71 -2.88 -9.94
N GLN A 271 5.05 -3.67 -10.79
CA GLN A 271 5.51 -5.00 -11.22
C GLN A 271 6.90 -4.95 -11.87
N TYR A 272 7.19 -3.88 -12.62
CA TYR A 272 8.48 -3.70 -13.29
C TYR A 272 9.35 -2.63 -12.61
N TYR A 273 9.05 -2.34 -11.35
CA TYR A 273 9.78 -1.41 -10.49
C TYR A 273 9.92 0.00 -11.06
N ARG A 274 9.08 0.42 -12.01
CA ARG A 274 9.14 1.76 -12.61
C ARG A 274 8.35 2.76 -11.79
N VAL A 275 8.82 4.00 -11.74
CA VAL A 275 8.03 5.13 -11.22
C VAL A 275 6.75 5.23 -12.04
N ALA A 276 5.62 5.31 -11.35
CA ALA A 276 4.34 5.49 -11.99
C ALA A 276 4.28 6.85 -12.71
N PRO A 277 3.59 6.95 -13.86
CA PRO A 277 3.38 8.23 -14.53
C PRO A 277 2.75 9.29 -13.61
N ALA A 278 3.21 10.52 -13.75
CA ALA A 278 2.69 11.66 -12.98
C ALA A 278 1.21 11.94 -13.31
N GLY A 279 0.48 12.44 -12.31
CA GLY A 279 -0.92 12.82 -12.36
C GLY A 279 -1.92 11.68 -12.09
N ILE A 280 -1.45 10.43 -11.98
CA ILE A 280 -2.34 9.28 -11.74
C ILE A 280 -3.06 9.40 -10.40
N TRP A 281 -2.32 9.67 -9.31
CA TRP A 281 -2.91 9.78 -7.98
C TRP A 281 -3.79 11.00 -7.87
N GLN A 282 -3.34 12.13 -8.42
CA GLN A 282 -4.14 13.34 -8.45
C GLN A 282 -5.50 13.08 -9.12
N LEU A 283 -5.53 12.46 -10.30
CA LEU A 283 -6.77 12.17 -11.00
C LEU A 283 -7.63 11.15 -10.23
N LEU A 284 -7.05 10.12 -9.63
CA LEU A 284 -7.79 9.18 -8.77
C LEU A 284 -8.48 9.91 -7.61
N HIS A 285 -7.78 10.84 -6.95
CA HIS A 285 -8.32 11.63 -5.83
C HIS A 285 -9.42 12.60 -6.29
N GLU A 286 -9.23 13.26 -7.43
CA GLU A 286 -10.24 14.14 -8.04
C GLU A 286 -11.52 13.38 -8.37
N LEU A 287 -11.40 12.21 -9.00
CA LEU A 287 -12.55 11.35 -9.32
C LEU A 287 -13.23 10.84 -8.05
N PHE A 288 -12.47 10.51 -7.00
CA PHE A 288 -13.01 10.12 -5.69
C PHE A 288 -13.88 11.24 -5.10
N LEU A 289 -13.34 12.45 -4.96
CA LEU A 289 -14.08 13.59 -4.40
C LEU A 289 -15.28 13.99 -5.25
N TYR A 290 -15.15 13.89 -6.58
CA TYR A 290 -16.24 14.17 -7.50
C TYR A 290 -17.42 13.20 -7.30
N GLN A 291 -17.15 11.90 -7.18
CA GLN A 291 -18.18 10.90 -6.93
C GLN A 291 -18.76 10.95 -5.51
N GLU A 292 -17.93 11.27 -4.52
CA GLU A 292 -18.39 11.52 -3.16
C GLU A 292 -19.41 12.67 -3.14
N LYS A 293 -19.09 13.81 -3.77
CA LYS A 293 -20.00 14.95 -3.84
C LYS A 293 -21.24 14.67 -4.70
N ALA A 294 -21.09 13.87 -5.75
CA ALA A 294 -22.20 13.43 -6.60
C ALA A 294 -23.06 12.31 -5.98
N GLN A 295 -22.69 11.80 -4.80
CA GLN A 295 -23.38 10.71 -4.10
C GLN A 295 -23.44 9.39 -4.88
N THR A 296 -22.42 9.09 -5.70
CA THR A 296 -22.32 7.85 -6.48
C THR A 296 -21.16 6.95 -6.07
N LEU A 297 -20.40 7.32 -5.03
CA LEU A 297 -19.17 6.63 -4.62
C LEU A 297 -19.35 5.12 -4.39
N HIS A 298 -20.47 4.73 -3.78
CA HIS A 298 -20.81 3.33 -3.47
C HIS A 298 -21.75 2.68 -4.50
N GLN A 299 -22.07 3.38 -5.60
CA GLN A 299 -23.02 2.89 -6.59
C GLN A 299 -22.33 1.94 -7.57
N GLU A 300 -22.86 0.72 -7.69
CA GLU A 300 -22.56 -0.17 -8.82
C GLU A 300 -23.32 0.27 -10.07
N VAL A 301 -22.76 -0.01 -11.25
CA VAL A 301 -23.32 0.46 -12.51
C VAL A 301 -23.34 -0.62 -13.57
N THR A 302 -24.48 -0.70 -14.27
CA THR A 302 -24.69 -1.58 -15.42
C THR A 302 -25.21 -0.78 -16.61
N VAL A 303 -24.59 -0.96 -17.78
CA VAL A 303 -24.91 -0.28 -19.04
C VAL A 303 -25.14 -1.34 -20.13
N LYS A 304 -26.17 -1.19 -20.96
CA LYS A 304 -26.44 -2.12 -22.07
C LYS A 304 -25.26 -2.13 -23.08
N PRO A 305 -24.90 -3.29 -23.67
CA PRO A 305 -25.51 -4.61 -23.53
C PRO A 305 -24.84 -5.46 -22.42
N TYR A 306 -24.84 -4.98 -21.17
CA TYR A 306 -24.31 -5.67 -19.96
C TYR A 306 -22.83 -5.40 -19.61
N TYR A 307 -22.36 -4.18 -19.84
CA TYR A 307 -21.12 -3.71 -19.20
C TYR A 307 -21.40 -3.35 -17.75
N GLN A 308 -20.64 -3.95 -16.83
CA GLN A 308 -20.78 -3.72 -15.40
C GLN A 308 -19.48 -3.23 -14.78
N SER A 309 -19.61 -2.41 -13.74
CA SER A 309 -18.51 -2.04 -12.85
C SER A 309 -19.02 -1.99 -11.42
N ARG A 310 -18.18 -2.52 -10.52
CA ARG A 310 -18.30 -2.38 -9.08
C ARG A 310 -18.16 -0.91 -8.67
N SER A 311 -18.42 -0.62 -7.40
CA SER A 311 -18.42 0.77 -6.93
C SER A 311 -17.04 1.42 -7.05
N PHE A 312 -17.02 2.74 -7.23
CA PHE A 312 -15.74 3.47 -7.24
C PHE A 312 -15.01 3.35 -5.91
N PHE A 313 -15.75 3.29 -4.80
CA PHE A 313 -15.21 3.06 -3.47
C PHE A 313 -14.33 1.81 -3.41
N GLU A 314 -14.82 0.68 -3.93
CA GLU A 314 -14.08 -0.59 -3.94
C GLU A 314 -12.87 -0.55 -4.87
N ILE A 315 -13.01 0.07 -6.04
CA ILE A 315 -11.90 0.23 -7.01
C ILE A 315 -10.79 1.08 -6.40
N TYR A 316 -11.14 2.26 -5.91
CA TYR A 316 -10.19 3.19 -5.28
C TYR A 316 -9.58 2.58 -4.01
N GLY A 317 -10.40 1.94 -3.16
CA GLY A 317 -9.95 1.27 -1.94
C GLY A 317 -8.94 0.15 -2.22
N GLN A 318 -9.16 -0.68 -3.25
CA GLN A 318 -8.21 -1.71 -3.64
C GLN A 318 -6.88 -1.11 -4.13
N ILE A 319 -6.93 -0.05 -4.95
CA ILE A 319 -5.74 0.65 -5.45
C ILE A 319 -4.94 1.23 -4.28
N VAL A 320 -5.60 1.93 -3.35
CA VAL A 320 -4.97 2.50 -2.16
C VAL A 320 -4.37 1.41 -1.28
N LEU A 321 -5.13 0.39 -0.90
CA LEU A 321 -4.61 -0.71 -0.07
C LEU A 321 -3.36 -1.34 -0.69
N THR A 322 -3.37 -1.58 -2.01
CA THR A 322 -2.22 -2.15 -2.71
C THR A 322 -1.02 -1.21 -2.66
N ALA A 323 -1.20 0.09 -2.91
CA ALA A 323 -0.11 1.06 -2.85
C ALA A 323 0.48 1.22 -1.43
N LEU A 324 -0.35 1.05 -0.39
CA LEU A 324 0.09 1.11 1.01
C LEU A 324 0.91 -0.11 1.44
N THR A 325 1.01 -1.16 0.63
CA THR A 325 1.83 -2.35 0.93
C THR A 325 3.31 -2.21 0.60
N ASP A 326 3.76 -1.02 0.19
CA ASP A 326 5.12 -0.79 -0.32
C ASP A 326 5.49 -1.71 -1.49
N PRO A 327 4.82 -1.55 -2.65
CA PRO A 327 4.88 -2.51 -3.75
C PRO A 327 6.26 -2.58 -4.44
N TYR A 328 7.10 -1.54 -4.32
CA TYR A 328 8.49 -1.55 -4.82
C TYR A 328 9.43 -2.42 -3.98
N SER A 329 8.98 -2.88 -2.82
CA SER A 329 9.66 -3.83 -1.94
C SER A 329 9.15 -5.26 -2.10
N GLN A 330 8.28 -5.52 -3.10
CA GLN A 330 7.70 -6.84 -3.35
C GLN A 330 8.29 -7.45 -4.61
N MET A 331 8.33 -8.78 -4.68
CA MET A 331 8.64 -9.45 -5.95
C MET A 331 7.58 -9.10 -7.01
N ARG A 332 7.99 -9.05 -8.28
CA ARG A 332 7.14 -8.64 -9.42
C ARG A 332 5.74 -9.28 -9.41
N PHE A 333 5.66 -10.59 -9.18
CA PHE A 333 4.38 -11.32 -9.15
C PHE A 333 3.60 -11.16 -7.85
N ASP A 334 4.27 -10.91 -6.74
CA ASP A 334 3.62 -10.69 -5.46
C ASP A 334 2.79 -9.41 -5.48
N VAL A 335 3.18 -8.39 -6.26
CA VAL A 335 2.36 -7.19 -6.48
C VAL A 335 0.97 -7.53 -7.05
N LEU A 336 0.90 -8.39 -8.08
CA LEU A 336 -0.39 -8.79 -8.67
C LEU A 336 -1.21 -9.66 -7.70
N ARG A 337 -0.53 -10.51 -6.93
CA ARG A 337 -1.16 -11.32 -5.88
C ARG A 337 -1.74 -10.44 -4.78
N LEU A 338 -0.98 -9.45 -4.31
CA LEU A 338 -1.42 -8.44 -3.36
C LEU A 338 -2.62 -7.69 -3.88
N PHE A 339 -2.60 -7.23 -5.12
CA PHE A 339 -3.75 -6.53 -5.70
C PHE A 339 -5.03 -7.37 -5.62
N ARG A 340 -4.97 -8.65 -6.01
CA ARG A 340 -6.11 -9.58 -5.91
C ARG A 340 -6.52 -9.88 -4.47
N LEU A 341 -5.57 -9.90 -3.54
CA LEU A 341 -5.85 -10.09 -2.12
C LEU A 341 -6.53 -8.86 -1.52
N MET A 342 -6.07 -7.65 -1.87
CA MET A 342 -6.60 -6.39 -1.33
C MET A 342 -8.06 -6.14 -1.72
N SER A 343 -8.56 -6.70 -2.84
CA SER A 343 -9.99 -6.57 -3.17
C SER A 343 -10.90 -7.20 -2.13
N GLN A 344 -10.45 -8.26 -1.45
CA GLN A 344 -11.22 -9.02 -0.46
C GLN A 344 -11.46 -8.24 0.84
N PHE A 345 -10.74 -7.13 1.05
CA PHE A 345 -10.84 -6.32 2.26
C PHE A 345 -11.44 -4.94 2.02
N THR A 346 -11.88 -4.65 0.80
CA THR A 346 -12.39 -3.31 0.44
C THR A 346 -13.66 -2.94 1.19
N ASP A 347 -14.47 -3.92 1.59
CA ASP A 347 -15.66 -3.76 2.44
C ASP A 347 -15.32 -3.40 3.91
N LYS A 348 -14.06 -3.56 4.32
CA LYS A 348 -13.57 -3.23 5.66
C LYS A 348 -12.93 -1.84 5.73
N ILE A 349 -12.75 -1.16 4.61
CA ILE A 349 -12.15 0.18 4.58
C ILE A 349 -13.20 1.19 5.02
N VAL A 350 -12.78 2.18 5.81
CA VAL A 350 -13.57 3.39 6.06
C VAL A 350 -12.84 4.59 5.48
N ILE A 351 -13.51 5.35 4.61
CA ILE A 351 -13.00 6.62 4.09
C ILE A 351 -13.98 7.73 4.43
N VAL A 352 -13.55 8.68 5.25
CA VAL A 352 -14.42 9.76 5.76
C VAL A 352 -13.67 11.09 5.82
N ARG A 353 -14.42 12.20 5.85
CA ARG A 353 -13.84 13.51 6.18
C ARG A 353 -13.30 13.47 7.61
N LEU A 354 -12.09 14.01 7.81
CA LEU A 354 -11.53 14.15 9.15
C LEU A 354 -12.37 15.12 9.98
N SER A 355 -12.74 14.72 11.19
CA SER A 355 -13.29 15.65 12.17
C SER A 355 -12.20 16.60 12.69
N GLU A 356 -12.62 17.73 13.26
CA GLU A 356 -11.68 18.68 13.88
C GLU A 356 -10.83 18.00 14.98
N GLN A 357 -11.43 17.09 15.75
CA GLN A 357 -10.71 16.32 16.77
C GLN A 357 -9.68 15.38 16.13
N GLN A 358 -10.07 14.60 15.11
CA GLN A 358 -9.18 13.66 14.42
C GLN A 358 -8.00 14.37 13.75
N SER A 359 -8.21 15.56 13.18
CA SER A 359 -7.15 16.34 12.54
C SER A 359 -6.05 16.79 13.53
N LYS A 360 -6.40 16.97 14.80
CA LYS A 360 -5.50 17.47 15.86
C LYS A 360 -4.72 16.36 16.58
N VAL A 361 -5.11 15.09 16.43
CA VAL A 361 -4.43 13.95 17.06
C VAL A 361 -3.00 13.85 16.55
N ASN A 362 -2.04 13.78 17.47
CA ASN A 362 -0.62 13.62 17.17
C ASN A 362 -0.01 12.35 17.78
N SER A 363 -0.75 11.63 18.63
CA SER A 363 -0.26 10.38 19.21
C SER A 363 -0.09 9.34 18.12
N ARG A 364 1.16 8.94 17.87
CA ARG A 364 1.48 7.92 16.86
C ARG A 364 0.72 6.61 17.10
N PHE A 365 0.58 6.21 18.36
CA PHE A 365 -0.15 5.00 18.75
C PHE A 365 -1.64 5.06 18.37
N LEU A 366 -2.30 6.20 18.58
CA LEU A 366 -3.72 6.39 18.21
C LEU A 366 -3.94 6.52 16.70
N LEU A 367 -2.87 6.75 15.94
CA LEU A 367 -2.90 6.89 14.49
C LEU A 367 -2.45 5.62 13.75
N LEU A 368 -2.20 4.51 14.45
CA LEU A 368 -1.86 3.25 13.82
C LEU A 368 -3.01 2.77 12.91
N GLY A 369 -2.67 2.42 11.67
CA GLY A 369 -3.66 2.03 10.65
C GLY A 369 -4.45 3.20 10.05
N HIS A 370 -4.14 4.45 10.40
CA HIS A 370 -4.77 5.63 9.82
C HIS A 370 -3.86 6.31 8.80
N PHE A 371 -4.41 6.57 7.62
CA PHE A 371 -3.76 7.25 6.51
C PHE A 371 -4.54 8.51 6.14
N CYS A 372 -3.83 9.51 5.63
CA CYS A 372 -4.44 10.71 5.10
C CYS A 372 -4.39 10.67 3.57
N ILE A 373 -5.57 10.75 2.95
CA ILE A 373 -5.70 11.08 1.53
C ILE A 373 -5.59 12.60 1.44
N ASN A 374 -4.46 13.09 0.93
CA ASN A 374 -4.32 14.49 0.54
C ASN A 374 -4.67 14.62 -0.95
N ALA A 375 -5.94 14.93 -1.24
CA ALA A 375 -6.46 14.93 -2.61
C ALA A 375 -5.87 16.01 -3.52
N GLN A 376 -5.05 16.94 -2.99
CA GLN A 376 -4.39 17.99 -3.77
C GLN A 376 -2.99 17.58 -4.26
N GLN A 377 -2.53 16.36 -3.93
CA GLN A 377 -1.20 15.90 -4.25
C GLN A 377 -1.23 14.64 -5.12
N ASP A 378 -0.19 14.46 -5.93
CA ASP A 378 -0.03 13.29 -6.78
C ASP A 378 0.75 12.17 -6.07
N HIS A 379 0.25 11.75 -4.91
CA HIS A 379 0.83 10.63 -4.17
C HIS A 379 -0.24 9.72 -3.58
N CYS A 380 0.13 8.47 -3.30
CA CYS A 380 -0.72 7.56 -2.54
C CYS A 380 -0.99 8.12 -1.14
N PRO A 381 -2.06 7.67 -0.44
CA PRO A 381 -2.29 8.08 0.93
C PRO A 381 -1.08 7.79 1.83
N GLN A 382 -0.80 8.69 2.77
CA GLN A 382 0.39 8.58 3.62
C GLN A 382 -0.03 8.40 5.08
N PRO A 383 0.81 7.75 5.93
CA PRO A 383 0.52 7.59 7.34
C PRO A 383 0.17 8.94 7.99
N MET A 384 -0.95 9.00 8.71
CA MET A 384 -1.46 10.28 9.25
C MET A 384 -0.43 11.02 10.09
N HIS A 385 0.38 10.30 10.85
CA HIS A 385 1.40 10.87 11.73
C HIS A 385 2.51 11.64 10.99
N ASN A 386 2.71 11.37 9.68
CA ASN A 386 3.67 12.09 8.83
C ASN A 386 3.09 13.36 8.18
N ILE A 387 1.77 13.55 8.23
CA ILE A 387 1.09 14.66 7.54
C ILE A 387 0.91 15.84 8.48
N PRO A 388 1.27 17.08 8.09
CA PRO A 388 1.00 18.30 8.86
C PRO A 388 -0.50 18.50 9.17
N LYS A 389 -0.81 19.12 10.32
CA LYS A 389 -2.20 19.33 10.78
C LYS A 389 -3.02 20.17 9.83
N GLU A 390 -2.38 21.13 9.18
CA GLU A 390 -2.98 22.07 8.23
C GLU A 390 -3.54 21.29 7.03
N ILE A 391 -2.77 20.31 6.54
CA ILE A 391 -3.19 19.42 5.46
C ILE A 391 -4.30 18.49 5.95
N ARG A 392 -4.19 17.90 7.15
CA ARG A 392 -5.24 17.03 7.72
C ARG A 392 -6.58 17.75 7.88
N SER A 393 -6.55 19.06 8.11
CA SER A 393 -7.74 19.89 8.34
C SER A 393 -8.39 20.40 7.05
N ALA A 394 -7.76 20.21 5.89
CA ALA A 394 -8.27 20.69 4.61
C ALA A 394 -9.59 19.99 4.21
N GLU A 395 -10.48 20.71 3.53
CA GLU A 395 -11.79 20.18 3.11
C GLU A 395 -11.69 19.01 2.14
N THR A 396 -10.59 18.94 1.39
CA THR A 396 -10.29 17.90 0.41
C THR A 396 -9.59 16.69 1.03
N SER A 397 -9.23 16.74 2.31
CA SER A 397 -8.54 15.64 2.99
C SER A 397 -9.52 14.60 3.52
N ARG A 398 -9.17 13.32 3.39
CA ARG A 398 -9.95 12.21 3.93
C ARG A 398 -9.08 11.32 4.82
N LEU A 399 -9.66 10.85 5.92
CA LEU A 399 -9.13 9.73 6.68
C LEU A 399 -9.39 8.47 5.87
N PHE A 400 -8.35 7.69 5.63
CA PHE A 400 -8.44 6.31 5.19
C PHE A 400 -8.07 5.44 6.40
N ASP A 401 -9.06 4.72 6.93
CA ASP A 401 -8.91 3.85 8.09
C ASP A 401 -8.83 2.38 7.64
N ALA A 402 -7.68 1.77 7.93
CA ALA A 402 -7.36 0.38 7.63
C ALA A 402 -7.44 -0.54 8.86
N GLN A 403 -7.91 -0.08 10.03
CA GLN A 403 -7.90 -0.88 11.27
C GLN A 403 -8.75 -2.15 11.16
N ALA A 404 -9.94 -2.06 10.56
CA ALA A 404 -10.78 -3.23 10.34
C ALA A 404 -10.18 -4.21 9.31
N VAL A 405 -9.47 -3.69 8.29
CA VAL A 405 -8.68 -4.52 7.35
C VAL A 405 -7.60 -5.30 8.11
N LEU A 406 -6.82 -4.61 8.94
CA LEU A 406 -5.76 -5.21 9.76
C LEU A 406 -6.29 -6.30 10.69
N LYS A 407 -7.39 -6.03 11.40
CA LYS A 407 -8.05 -7.01 12.26
C LYS A 407 -8.49 -8.25 11.48
N SER A 408 -9.04 -8.06 10.28
CA SER A 408 -9.44 -9.16 9.40
C SER A 408 -8.24 -10.00 8.98
N ILE A 409 -7.17 -9.35 8.51
CA ILE A 409 -5.92 -9.99 8.12
C ILE A 409 -5.33 -10.81 9.28
N GLU A 410 -5.22 -10.23 10.47
CA GLU A 410 -4.69 -10.93 11.66
C GLU A 410 -5.54 -12.12 12.07
N THR A 411 -6.87 -12.02 11.94
CA THR A 411 -7.80 -13.12 12.24
C THR A 411 -7.57 -14.28 11.27
N THR A 412 -7.50 -14.00 9.96
CA THR A 412 -7.19 -15.00 8.94
C THR A 412 -5.81 -15.65 9.18
N LEU A 413 -4.80 -14.87 9.58
CA LEU A 413 -3.47 -15.40 9.93
C LEU A 413 -3.51 -16.36 11.13
N ARG A 414 -4.33 -16.06 12.15
CA ARG A 414 -4.46 -16.90 13.35
C ARG A 414 -5.16 -18.22 13.02
N GLU A 415 -6.26 -18.16 12.26
CA GLU A 415 -7.01 -19.34 11.81
C GLU A 415 -6.20 -20.25 10.88
N ALA A 416 -5.36 -19.67 10.01
CA ALA A 416 -4.46 -20.44 9.16
C ALA A 416 -3.35 -21.15 9.95
N LYS A 417 -2.94 -20.63 11.12
CA LYS A 417 -1.99 -21.32 12.00
C LYS A 417 -2.60 -22.49 12.75
N SER A 418 -3.91 -22.47 13.03
CA SER A 418 -4.60 -23.55 13.74
C SER A 418 -4.96 -24.73 12.85
N HIS A 419 -5.19 -24.50 11.56
CA HIS A 419 -5.47 -25.55 10.58
C HIS A 419 -4.17 -25.97 9.88
N ARG A 420 -3.71 -27.21 10.08
CA ARG A 420 -2.45 -27.76 9.52
C ARG A 420 -2.48 -27.97 7.98
N THR A 421 -2.89 -26.98 7.18
CA THR A 421 -2.78 -27.00 5.71
C THR A 421 -1.43 -26.41 5.28
N HIS A 422 -0.37 -27.24 5.37
CA HIS A 422 1.02 -26.81 5.39
C HIS A 422 1.63 -26.29 4.06
N THR A 423 0.98 -26.41 2.90
CA THR A 423 1.67 -26.18 1.61
C THR A 423 1.17 -24.98 0.80
N VAL A 424 -0.14 -24.76 0.66
CA VAL A 424 -0.69 -23.69 -0.21
C VAL A 424 -0.72 -22.31 0.46
N MET A 425 -0.77 -22.26 1.80
CA MET A 425 -0.87 -21.02 2.57
C MET A 425 0.49 -20.37 2.86
N SER A 426 1.62 -21.02 2.62
CA SER A 426 2.93 -20.50 3.05
C SER A 426 3.32 -19.18 2.37
N ALA A 427 3.05 -19.03 1.08
CA ALA A 427 3.40 -17.84 0.31
C ALA A 427 2.50 -16.64 0.62
N GLU A 428 1.18 -16.82 0.76
CA GLU A 428 0.27 -15.74 1.17
C GLU A 428 0.53 -15.31 2.61
N LEU A 429 0.78 -16.26 3.51
CA LEU A 429 1.13 -15.93 4.89
C LEU A 429 2.45 -15.15 4.96
N ARG A 430 3.45 -15.47 4.13
CA ARG A 430 4.70 -14.69 4.03
C ARG A 430 4.44 -13.27 3.54
N LEU A 431 3.70 -13.15 2.43
CA LEU A 431 3.33 -11.88 1.81
C LEU A 431 2.54 -10.99 2.79
N VAL A 432 1.52 -11.56 3.45
CA VAL A 432 0.70 -10.85 4.43
C VAL A 432 1.53 -10.39 5.64
N ARG A 433 2.43 -11.22 6.17
CA ARG A 433 3.32 -10.83 7.27
C ARG A 433 4.23 -9.67 6.88
N HIS A 434 4.67 -9.63 5.63
CA HIS A 434 5.54 -8.59 5.13
C HIS A 434 4.82 -7.24 5.00
N ILE A 435 3.55 -7.21 4.59
CA ILE A 435 2.79 -5.95 4.41
C ILE A 435 2.18 -5.39 5.69
N LEU A 436 1.99 -6.22 6.74
CA LEU A 436 1.34 -5.82 7.99
C LEU A 436 1.97 -4.57 8.64
N PRO A 437 3.30 -4.45 8.78
CA PRO A 437 3.94 -3.25 9.33
C PRO A 437 3.68 -1.97 8.53
N GLN A 438 3.45 -2.10 7.22
CA GLN A 438 3.13 -0.97 6.34
C GLN A 438 1.69 -0.53 6.57
N LEU A 439 0.74 -1.46 6.53
CA LEU A 439 -0.68 -1.18 6.71
C LEU A 439 -1.04 -0.68 8.12
N ASN A 440 -0.36 -1.16 9.16
CA ASN A 440 -0.57 -0.67 10.53
C ASN A 440 0.27 0.58 10.86
N THR A 441 1.08 1.07 9.92
CA THR A 441 1.97 2.23 10.05
C THR A 441 3.02 2.10 11.18
N SER A 442 3.30 0.88 11.63
CA SER A 442 4.30 0.59 12.67
C SER A 442 5.73 0.48 12.11
N TYR A 443 5.88 0.44 10.79
CA TYR A 443 7.21 0.47 10.18
C TYR A 443 7.97 1.74 10.58
N GLU A 444 9.11 1.54 11.24
CA GLU A 444 10.06 2.57 11.61
C GLU A 444 11.46 2.17 11.18
N ARG A 445 12.21 3.16 10.69
CA ARG A 445 13.63 2.96 10.45
C ARG A 445 14.32 2.79 11.80
N ARG A 446 14.98 1.65 11.99
CA ARG A 446 15.74 1.34 13.21
C ARG A 446 17.05 2.14 13.33
N PHE A 447 17.59 2.56 12.19
CA PHE A 447 18.86 3.26 12.10
C PHE A 447 18.69 4.55 11.31
N GLU A 448 19.34 5.61 11.77
CA GLU A 448 19.45 6.86 11.03
C GLU A 448 20.28 6.65 9.75
N ARG A 449 19.89 7.33 8.67
CA ARG A 449 20.60 7.29 7.39
C ARG A 449 21.45 8.55 7.24
N ILE A 450 22.72 8.34 6.96
CA ILE A 450 23.69 9.39 6.64
C ILE A 450 23.72 9.52 5.12
N LYS A 451 23.36 10.70 4.62
CA LYS A 451 23.45 11.03 3.20
C LYS A 451 24.92 11.18 2.81
N GLN A 452 25.31 10.62 1.67
CA GLN A 452 26.64 10.87 1.13
C GLN A 452 26.66 12.22 0.41
N GLU A 453 27.59 13.08 0.82
CA GLU A 453 27.81 14.40 0.21
C GLU A 453 28.80 14.32 -0.95
N THR A 454 29.67 13.33 -0.94
CA THR A 454 30.65 13.04 -1.99
C THR A 454 30.09 12.04 -3.01
N ASP A 455 30.64 12.08 -4.22
CA ASP A 455 30.36 11.10 -5.27
C ASP A 455 31.11 9.79 -4.97
N GLU A 456 30.70 9.09 -3.90
CA GLU A 456 31.29 7.83 -3.49
C GLU A 456 30.71 6.69 -4.33
N HIS A 457 31.59 5.89 -4.93
CA HIS A 457 31.22 4.77 -5.78
C HIS A 457 31.60 3.44 -5.14
N ILE A 458 30.75 2.44 -5.36
CA ILE A 458 30.93 1.06 -4.91
C ILE A 458 30.73 0.10 -6.08
N GLN A 459 31.48 -1.01 -6.05
CA GLN A 459 31.31 -2.09 -7.01
C GLN A 459 30.35 -3.13 -6.43
N ILE A 460 29.26 -3.42 -7.13
CA ILE A 460 28.25 -4.40 -6.70
C ILE A 460 28.26 -5.59 -7.65
N THR A 461 28.48 -6.78 -7.11
CA THR A 461 28.34 -8.06 -7.83
C THR A 461 27.09 -8.80 -7.36
N LEU A 462 26.47 -9.55 -8.27
CA LEU A 462 25.19 -10.22 -8.06
C LEU A 462 25.36 -11.74 -7.93
N GLY A 463 24.67 -12.32 -6.96
CA GLY A 463 24.57 -13.77 -6.77
C GLY A 463 25.76 -14.36 -6.01
N LEU A 464 25.55 -15.53 -5.41
CA LEU A 464 26.53 -16.17 -4.55
C LEU A 464 27.82 -16.50 -5.29
N GLU A 465 27.71 -17.07 -6.49
CA GLU A 465 28.86 -17.47 -7.30
C GLU A 465 29.79 -16.29 -7.61
N SER A 466 29.24 -15.17 -8.11
CA SER A 466 30.04 -13.98 -8.43
C SER A 466 30.69 -13.38 -7.19
N VAL A 467 29.99 -13.37 -6.05
CA VAL A 467 30.55 -12.92 -4.76
C VAL A 467 31.68 -13.84 -4.30
N HIS A 468 31.47 -15.15 -4.37
CA HIS A 468 32.42 -16.18 -3.97
C HIS A 468 33.71 -16.07 -4.79
N GLN A 469 33.61 -15.99 -6.11
CA GLN A 469 34.76 -15.77 -7.00
C GLN A 469 35.47 -14.43 -6.73
N SER A 470 34.69 -13.36 -6.51
CA SER A 470 35.25 -12.02 -6.22
C SER A 470 36.05 -11.98 -4.93
N LEU A 471 35.64 -12.74 -3.91
CA LEU A 471 36.38 -12.89 -2.65
C LEU A 471 37.71 -13.65 -2.81
N GLN A 472 37.88 -14.42 -3.88
CA GLN A 472 39.11 -15.17 -4.16
C GLN A 472 40.17 -14.34 -4.91
N GLY A 473 39.85 -13.10 -5.31
CA GLY A 473 40.84 -12.11 -5.75
C GLY A 473 40.53 -11.37 -7.05
N ASN A 474 39.62 -11.90 -7.88
CA ASN A 474 39.22 -11.25 -9.13
C ASN A 474 37.75 -10.81 -9.05
N LEU A 475 37.51 -9.51 -9.00
CA LEU A 475 36.17 -8.95 -9.04
C LEU A 475 35.48 -9.32 -10.38
N VAL A 476 34.42 -10.12 -10.31
CA VAL A 476 33.67 -10.62 -11.47
C VAL A 476 32.25 -10.08 -11.48
N ASN A 477 31.70 -9.85 -12.69
CA ASN A 477 30.32 -9.40 -12.92
C ASN A 477 29.90 -8.19 -12.06
N ALA A 478 30.86 -7.34 -11.70
CA ALA A 478 30.62 -6.18 -10.86
C ALA A 478 30.23 -4.97 -11.70
N LEU A 479 29.27 -4.23 -11.17
CA LEU A 479 28.76 -3.01 -11.76
C LEU A 479 29.09 -1.85 -10.83
N ASP A 480 29.39 -0.70 -11.41
CA ASP A 480 29.66 0.53 -10.68
C ASP A 480 28.34 1.23 -10.27
N TRP A 481 28.25 1.61 -9.00
CA TRP A 481 27.10 2.29 -8.42
C TRP A 481 27.52 3.49 -7.57
N GLN A 482 26.74 4.57 -7.65
CA GLN A 482 26.87 5.70 -6.76
C GLN A 482 26.14 5.40 -5.43
N LEU A 483 26.83 5.54 -4.31
CA LEU A 483 26.26 5.42 -2.97
C LEU A 483 25.52 6.70 -2.60
N VAL A 484 24.23 6.60 -2.29
CA VAL A 484 23.36 7.76 -2.00
C VAL A 484 23.28 8.04 -0.51
N ASN A 485 23.12 7.00 0.29
CA ASN A 485 23.10 7.07 1.75
C ASN A 485 23.39 5.70 2.36
N LEU A 486 23.77 5.70 3.63
CA LEU A 486 24.05 4.48 4.40
C LEU A 486 23.59 4.60 5.85
N SER A 487 23.43 3.46 6.50
CA SER A 487 23.12 3.30 7.91
C SER A 487 23.78 2.02 8.41
N ASN A 488 23.72 1.75 9.73
CA ASN A 488 24.21 0.49 10.28
C ASN A 488 23.47 -0.74 9.73
N GLY A 489 22.20 -0.58 9.31
CA GLY A 489 21.38 -1.69 8.81
C GLY A 489 21.40 -1.88 7.30
N GLY A 490 21.96 -0.95 6.53
CA GLY A 490 21.82 -1.00 5.08
C GLY A 490 22.12 0.31 4.37
N MET A 491 21.95 0.30 3.05
CA MET A 491 22.45 1.33 2.13
C MET A 491 21.41 1.63 1.04
N MET A 492 21.59 2.75 0.35
CA MET A 492 20.92 3.04 -0.91
C MET A 492 21.97 3.37 -1.96
N ALA A 493 21.86 2.72 -3.12
CA ALA A 493 22.74 2.95 -4.25
C ALA A 493 21.92 3.30 -5.49
N LYS A 494 22.51 4.04 -6.42
CA LYS A 494 21.89 4.36 -7.71
C LYS A 494 22.88 4.27 -8.86
N ARG A 495 22.39 3.97 -10.06
CA ARG A 495 23.15 4.05 -11.31
C ARG A 495 22.21 4.19 -12.51
N ALA A 496 22.77 4.53 -13.67
CA ALA A 496 22.03 4.49 -14.93
C ALA A 496 21.56 3.05 -15.25
N HIS A 497 20.38 2.92 -15.89
CA HIS A 497 19.69 1.64 -16.13
C HIS A 497 20.52 0.49 -16.72
N THR A 498 21.55 0.84 -17.50
CA THR A 498 22.28 -0.11 -18.35
C THR A 498 22.74 -1.32 -17.54
N ASP A 499 22.38 -2.51 -18.02
CA ASP A 499 22.71 -3.81 -17.41
C ASP A 499 22.05 -4.13 -16.06
N CYS A 500 20.99 -3.41 -15.65
CA CYS A 500 20.27 -3.67 -14.39
C CYS A 500 18.92 -4.41 -14.54
N TYR A 501 18.54 -4.81 -15.75
CA TYR A 501 17.19 -5.32 -16.04
C TYR A 501 16.86 -6.68 -15.38
N HIS A 502 17.89 -7.40 -14.94
CA HIS A 502 17.75 -8.72 -14.31
C HIS A 502 17.65 -8.65 -12.79
N LEU A 503 17.76 -7.46 -12.17
CA LEU A 503 17.67 -7.30 -10.72
C LEU A 503 16.25 -7.54 -10.20
N ASN A 504 16.15 -8.20 -9.05
CA ASN A 504 14.91 -8.48 -8.34
C ASN A 504 15.03 -8.20 -6.84
N ILE A 505 13.88 -8.06 -6.20
CA ILE A 505 13.80 -8.03 -4.73
C ILE A 505 14.16 -9.41 -4.18
N GLY A 506 15.05 -9.43 -3.19
CA GLY A 506 15.58 -10.64 -2.59
C GLY A 506 16.91 -11.11 -3.16
N ASP A 507 17.41 -10.47 -4.22
CA ASP A 507 18.71 -10.79 -4.79
C ASP A 507 19.83 -10.56 -3.77
N PHE A 508 20.73 -11.53 -3.67
CA PHE A 508 21.95 -11.45 -2.88
C PHE A 508 23.05 -10.73 -3.65
N VAL A 509 23.74 -9.81 -2.99
CA VAL A 509 24.80 -9.01 -3.58
C VAL A 509 26.01 -8.88 -2.66
N GLY A 510 27.19 -8.77 -3.26
CA GLY A 510 28.42 -8.37 -2.59
C GLY A 510 28.82 -6.97 -3.04
N LEU A 511 29.10 -6.11 -2.07
CA LEU A 511 29.52 -4.73 -2.29
C LEU A 511 30.99 -4.62 -1.92
N PHE A 512 31.79 -4.14 -2.86
CA PHE A 512 33.23 -3.98 -2.75
C PHE A 512 33.54 -2.48 -2.82
N ASP A 513 34.11 -1.95 -1.72
CA ASP A 513 34.60 -0.56 -1.70
C ASP A 513 35.97 -0.44 -2.40
N THR A 514 36.51 0.78 -2.46
CA THR A 514 37.81 1.07 -3.08
C THR A 514 38.98 0.35 -2.41
N ASN A 515 38.82 -0.10 -1.16
CA ASN A 515 39.81 -0.87 -0.40
C ASN A 515 39.56 -2.38 -0.47
N GLN A 516 38.67 -2.82 -1.37
CA GLN A 516 38.21 -4.21 -1.49
C GLN A 516 37.58 -4.77 -0.22
N LYS A 517 37.10 -3.92 0.69
CA LYS A 517 36.33 -4.38 1.84
C LYS A 517 34.95 -4.81 1.35
N VAL A 518 34.56 -6.02 1.74
CA VAL A 518 33.30 -6.62 1.31
C VAL A 518 32.21 -6.38 2.34
N THR A 519 31.06 -5.93 1.86
CA THR A 519 29.79 -5.93 2.58
C THR A 519 28.81 -6.82 1.85
N LEU A 520 28.21 -7.79 2.54
CA LEU A 520 27.13 -8.59 1.99
C LEU A 520 25.79 -7.89 2.20
N ALA A 521 24.90 -7.95 1.21
CA ALA A 521 23.57 -7.38 1.34
C ALA A 521 22.53 -8.08 0.47
N VAL A 522 21.26 -7.72 0.70
CA VAL A 522 20.11 -8.18 -0.07
C VAL A 522 19.33 -6.97 -0.57
N ILE A 523 18.85 -7.02 -1.82
CA ILE A 523 17.97 -5.99 -2.38
C ILE A 523 16.60 -6.07 -1.69
N LYS A 524 16.19 -5.01 -1.01
CA LYS A 524 14.91 -4.91 -0.28
C LYS A 524 13.87 -4.07 -0.99
N TRP A 525 14.30 -3.09 -1.78
CA TRP A 525 13.43 -2.33 -2.67
C TRP A 525 14.20 -1.91 -3.90
N LEU A 526 13.48 -1.75 -5.01
CA LEU A 526 14.03 -1.34 -6.30
C LEU A 526 13.06 -0.37 -6.96
N GLN A 527 13.60 0.71 -7.50
CA GLN A 527 12.83 1.66 -8.30
C GLN A 527 13.66 2.15 -9.49
N ILE A 528 13.02 2.25 -10.65
CA ILE A 528 13.55 2.77 -11.90
C ILE A 528 12.78 4.06 -12.18
N ASP A 529 13.49 5.19 -12.22
CA ASP A 529 12.85 6.48 -12.43
C ASP A 529 12.54 6.77 -13.91
N ILE A 530 12.04 7.98 -14.18
CA ILE A 530 11.68 8.45 -15.52
C ILE A 530 12.89 8.61 -16.46
N HIS A 531 14.09 8.79 -15.91
CA HIS A 531 15.35 8.83 -16.65
C HIS A 531 15.94 7.43 -16.84
N ASN A 532 15.25 6.41 -16.33
CA ASN A 532 15.67 5.03 -16.20
C ASN A 532 16.82 4.83 -15.19
N ASP A 533 17.11 5.79 -14.31
CA ASP A 533 18.08 5.53 -13.25
C ASP A 533 17.50 4.49 -12.29
N VAL A 534 18.29 3.46 -12.02
CA VAL A 534 17.95 2.38 -11.10
C VAL A 534 18.43 2.79 -9.72
N GLN A 535 17.52 2.73 -8.77
CA GLN A 535 17.76 2.97 -7.36
C GLN A 535 17.42 1.70 -6.59
N ILE A 536 18.32 1.28 -5.71
CA ILE A 536 18.14 0.09 -4.89
C ILE A 536 18.33 0.42 -3.42
N GLY A 537 17.49 -0.18 -2.59
CA GLY A 537 17.68 -0.28 -1.16
C GLY A 537 18.26 -1.62 -0.78
N LEU A 538 19.34 -1.60 0.00
CA LEU A 538 20.08 -2.78 0.40
C LEU A 538 20.00 -2.95 1.91
N GLU A 539 19.68 -4.16 2.38
CA GLU A 539 19.81 -4.55 3.78
C GLU A 539 21.08 -5.38 3.97
N ARG A 540 21.89 -4.98 4.95
CA ARG A 540 23.18 -5.61 5.22
C ARG A 540 23.00 -6.98 5.87
N ILE A 541 23.72 -7.97 5.36
CA ILE A 541 23.94 -9.24 6.06
C ILE A 541 25.13 -9.07 6.99
N ILE A 542 24.95 -9.43 8.26
CA ILE A 542 25.99 -9.30 9.29
C ILE A 542 26.98 -10.46 9.16
N GLY A 543 28.26 -10.12 9.16
CA GLY A 543 29.37 -11.07 9.21
C GLY A 543 30.37 -10.82 8.09
N LYS A 544 31.65 -11.00 8.39
CA LYS A 544 32.73 -10.98 7.41
C LYS A 544 32.69 -12.31 6.64
N PRO A 545 32.54 -12.28 5.30
CA PRO A 545 32.46 -13.50 4.51
C PRO A 545 33.83 -14.15 4.34
N GLU A 546 33.85 -15.47 4.43
CA GLU A 546 34.97 -16.32 4.08
C GLU A 546 34.51 -17.34 3.03
N PRO A 547 35.08 -17.33 1.80
CA PRO A 547 34.68 -18.24 0.74
C PRO A 547 35.16 -19.67 1.00
N VAL A 548 34.24 -20.62 0.91
CA VAL A 548 34.49 -22.05 1.06
C VAL A 548 33.67 -22.84 0.03
N MET A 549 34.08 -24.08 -0.23
CA MET A 549 33.23 -25.05 -0.92
C MET A 549 32.49 -25.87 0.12
N CYS A 550 31.24 -26.22 -0.18
CA CYS A 550 30.43 -27.08 0.66
C CYS A 550 29.85 -28.25 -0.14
N GLN A 551 29.86 -29.43 0.46
CA GLN A 551 29.32 -30.64 -0.16
C GLN A 551 28.36 -31.32 0.80
N PRO A 552 27.05 -31.37 0.48
CA PRO A 552 26.12 -32.21 1.22
C PRO A 552 26.55 -33.67 1.16
N ALA A 553 26.52 -34.38 2.30
CA ALA A 553 27.01 -35.77 2.36
C ALA A 553 26.20 -36.77 1.51
N ASP A 554 24.99 -36.39 1.12
CA ASP A 554 24.07 -37.11 0.25
C ASP A 554 24.18 -36.71 -1.23
N GLU A 555 25.05 -35.75 -1.57
CA GLU A 555 25.30 -35.28 -2.93
C GLU A 555 26.79 -35.45 -3.32
N GLN A 556 27.04 -35.56 -4.63
CA GLN A 556 28.41 -35.69 -5.17
C GLN A 556 29.03 -34.35 -5.60
N GLU A 557 28.21 -33.30 -5.71
CA GLU A 557 28.61 -31.99 -6.22
C GLU A 557 29.05 -31.07 -5.08
N GLU A 558 30.15 -30.35 -5.29
CA GLU A 558 30.58 -29.25 -4.41
C GLU A 558 29.92 -27.95 -4.87
N HIS A 559 29.46 -27.15 -3.90
CA HIS A 559 28.76 -25.89 -4.13
C HIS A 559 29.50 -24.73 -3.45
N PRO A 560 29.52 -23.54 -4.04
CA PRO A 560 30.07 -22.34 -3.40
C PRO A 560 29.29 -21.99 -2.12
N ALA A 561 30.00 -21.54 -1.09
CA ALA A 561 29.40 -21.09 0.15
C ALA A 561 30.24 -20.00 0.84
N LEU A 562 29.62 -19.26 1.75
CA LEU A 562 30.28 -18.25 2.57
C LEU A 562 30.07 -18.56 4.05
N LEU A 563 31.17 -18.76 4.79
CA LEU A 563 31.12 -18.72 6.25
C LEU A 563 31.07 -17.26 6.69
N LEU A 564 30.20 -16.94 7.64
CA LEU A 564 30.03 -15.57 8.13
C LEU A 564 30.65 -15.44 9.53
N GLN A 565 31.81 -14.79 9.61
CA GLN A 565 32.49 -14.53 10.87
C GLN A 565 31.95 -13.24 11.51
N THR A 566 31.66 -13.26 12.81
CA THR A 566 31.16 -12.07 13.53
C THR A 566 32.12 -11.65 14.64
N ASP A 567 32.47 -10.37 14.66
CA ASP A 567 33.33 -9.78 15.71
C ASP A 567 32.55 -9.52 17.02
N ASN A 568 31.25 -9.73 17.01
CA ASN A 568 30.36 -9.37 18.12
C ASN A 568 30.44 -10.45 19.20
N VAL A 569 31.03 -10.16 20.36
CA VAL A 569 31.36 -11.15 21.43
C VAL A 569 30.15 -11.99 21.86
N THR A 570 28.94 -11.42 21.85
CA THR A 570 27.69 -12.14 22.17
C THR A 570 27.21 -13.11 21.08
N GLN A 571 27.64 -12.91 19.83
CA GLN A 571 27.31 -13.75 18.67
C GLN A 571 28.53 -14.52 18.14
N ALA A 572 29.72 -14.33 18.70
CA ALA A 572 30.98 -14.94 18.25
C ALA A 572 30.95 -16.47 18.22
N ASN A 573 30.04 -17.09 18.98
CA ASN A 573 29.81 -18.55 18.97
C ASN A 573 28.73 -19.01 17.99
N THR A 574 27.99 -18.09 17.36
CA THR A 574 26.96 -18.40 16.37
C THR A 574 27.63 -18.62 15.01
N LYS A 575 27.73 -19.89 14.63
CA LYS A 575 28.32 -20.34 13.37
C LYS A 575 27.26 -20.28 12.27
N ILE A 576 27.47 -19.39 11.30
CA ILE A 576 26.51 -19.10 10.22
C ILE A 576 27.18 -19.37 8.88
N ILE A 577 26.44 -20.00 7.97
CA ILE A 577 26.82 -20.22 6.59
C ILE A 577 25.74 -19.69 5.66
N LEU A 578 26.15 -19.15 4.52
CA LEU A 578 25.31 -18.76 3.40
C LEU A 578 25.64 -19.67 2.23
N THR A 579 24.62 -20.28 1.63
CA THR A 579 24.74 -21.23 0.53
C THR A 579 23.73 -20.93 -0.57
N GLU A 580 23.85 -21.61 -1.70
CA GLU A 580 22.76 -21.69 -2.69
C GLU A 580 21.51 -22.34 -2.09
N LYS A 581 20.39 -22.13 -2.78
CA LYS A 581 19.10 -22.67 -2.41
C LYS A 581 19.07 -24.20 -2.52
N GLY A 582 18.62 -24.88 -1.46
CA GLY A 582 18.41 -26.34 -1.46
C GLY A 582 19.49 -27.12 -0.71
N ILE A 583 20.54 -26.45 -0.26
CA ILE A 583 21.58 -27.06 0.56
C ILE A 583 21.06 -27.31 1.99
N PHE A 584 20.23 -26.43 2.53
CA PHE A 584 19.73 -26.57 3.89
C PHE A 584 18.68 -27.69 3.99
N SER A 585 18.94 -28.65 4.88
CA SER A 585 17.88 -29.42 5.53
C SER A 585 18.25 -29.65 7.01
N PRO A 586 17.27 -29.76 7.93
CA PRO A 586 17.58 -29.93 9.35
C PRO A 586 18.46 -31.18 9.59
N ASN A 587 19.56 -31.00 10.33
CA ASN A 587 20.57 -32.02 10.62
C ASN A 587 21.33 -32.58 9.41
N ARG A 588 21.25 -31.93 8.23
CA ARG A 588 22.06 -32.34 7.08
C ARG A 588 23.53 -32.26 7.42
N LYS A 589 24.27 -33.32 7.12
CA LYS A 589 25.73 -33.35 7.21
C LYS A 589 26.30 -32.72 5.94
N ILE A 590 27.14 -31.71 6.12
CA ILE A 590 27.80 -30.98 5.03
C ILE A 590 29.31 -31.03 5.29
N GLN A 591 30.11 -31.34 4.28
CA GLN A 591 31.56 -31.21 4.32
C GLN A 591 31.95 -29.83 3.83
N ILE A 592 32.94 -29.22 4.48
CA ILE A 592 33.47 -27.89 4.13
C ILE A 592 34.93 -28.06 3.70
N SER A 593 35.27 -27.53 2.52
CA SER A 593 36.61 -27.56 1.90
C SER A 593 37.01 -26.14 1.44
N GLY A 594 38.31 -25.88 1.24
CA GLY A 594 38.80 -24.55 0.85
C GLY A 594 40.24 -24.25 1.29
N GLN A 595 40.42 -23.55 2.42
CA GLN A 595 41.74 -23.08 2.87
C GLN A 595 42.31 -23.80 4.11
N SER A 596 41.50 -24.61 4.80
CA SER A 596 41.90 -25.42 5.95
C SER A 596 41.72 -26.91 5.68
N THR A 597 42.16 -27.77 6.61
CA THR A 597 41.78 -29.19 6.61
C THR A 597 40.26 -29.32 6.52
N PRO A 598 39.73 -30.14 5.59
CA PRO A 598 38.30 -30.34 5.45
C PRO A 598 37.69 -30.80 6.77
N TYR A 599 36.52 -30.26 7.10
CA TYR A 599 35.77 -30.64 8.30
C TYR A 599 34.29 -30.76 7.98
N SER A 600 33.54 -31.39 8.87
CA SER A 600 32.10 -31.58 8.69
C SER A 600 31.29 -30.70 9.64
N ILE A 601 30.15 -30.22 9.15
CA ILE A 601 29.16 -29.46 9.91
C ILE A 601 27.80 -30.16 9.84
N LEU A 602 26.94 -29.83 10.80
CA LEU A 602 25.53 -30.21 10.81
C LEU A 602 24.68 -28.94 10.71
N ALA A 603 23.82 -28.87 9.68
CA ALA A 603 22.85 -27.80 9.54
C ALA A 603 21.85 -27.83 10.70
N ASN A 604 21.65 -26.70 11.36
CA ASN A 604 20.82 -26.61 12.57
C ASN A 604 19.48 -25.92 12.27
N GLY A 605 19.50 -24.59 12.08
CA GLY A 605 18.28 -23.80 11.91
C GLY A 605 18.40 -22.78 10.80
N LEU A 606 17.41 -22.75 9.91
CA LEU A 606 17.29 -21.76 8.85
C LEU A 606 17.03 -20.38 9.45
N ILE A 607 17.87 -19.42 9.11
CA ILE A 607 17.77 -18.02 9.54
C ILE A 607 16.98 -17.25 8.49
N ASP A 608 17.39 -17.35 7.23
CA ASP A 608 16.78 -16.66 6.10
C ASP A 608 16.87 -17.52 4.84
N SER A 609 15.97 -17.26 3.90
CA SER A 609 15.98 -17.93 2.60
C SER A 609 15.21 -17.15 1.55
N SER A 610 15.83 -17.03 0.38
CA SER A 610 15.21 -16.49 -0.83
C SER A 610 15.00 -17.61 -1.88
N LEU A 611 14.85 -17.23 -3.15
CA LEU A 611 14.86 -18.17 -4.28
C LEU A 611 16.28 -18.63 -4.62
N ASP A 612 17.30 -17.83 -4.30
CA ASP A 612 18.68 -18.05 -4.78
C ASP A 612 19.65 -18.42 -3.67
N TYR A 613 19.33 -18.09 -2.40
CA TYR A 613 20.21 -18.38 -1.27
C TYR A 613 19.48 -18.90 -0.02
N GLU A 614 20.25 -19.52 0.86
CA GLU A 614 19.87 -19.88 2.22
C GLU A 614 20.93 -19.42 3.21
N ILE A 615 20.50 -18.90 4.37
CA ILE A 615 21.37 -18.56 5.50
C ILE A 615 20.93 -19.41 6.67
N PHE A 616 21.83 -20.17 7.27
CA PHE A 616 21.49 -21.03 8.40
C PHE A 616 22.62 -21.16 9.42
N ASN A 617 22.23 -21.48 10.64
CA ASN A 617 23.16 -21.82 11.71
C ASN A 617 23.65 -23.27 11.53
N TYR A 618 24.88 -23.54 11.92
CA TYR A 618 25.45 -24.89 11.91
C TYR A 618 26.22 -25.21 13.20
N ASN A 619 26.39 -26.51 13.47
CA ASN A 619 27.27 -27.02 14.51
C ASN A 619 28.45 -27.75 13.89
N LEU A 620 29.61 -27.74 14.54
CA LEU A 620 30.72 -28.62 14.11
C LEU A 620 30.34 -30.07 14.38
N ASN A 621 30.54 -30.92 13.38
CA ASN A 621 30.43 -32.36 13.52
C ASN A 621 31.78 -32.89 13.99
N LEU A 622 31.98 -32.94 15.31
CA LEU A 622 33.27 -33.31 15.91
C LEU A 622 33.59 -34.80 15.80
N GLY A 623 32.71 -35.62 15.21
CA GLY A 623 32.84 -37.07 15.25
C GLY A 623 32.65 -37.60 16.67
N SER A 624 31.90 -38.68 16.79
CA SER A 624 31.93 -39.55 17.98
C SER A 624 33.04 -40.57 17.84
#